data_AF-A0A1V5RK52-F1
#
_entry.id   AF-A0A1V5RK52-F1
#
_cell.length_a   1.000
_cell.length_b   1.000
_cell.length_c   1.000
_cell.angle_alpha   90.00
_cell.angle_beta   90.00
_cell.angle_gamma   90.00
#
_symmetry.space_group_name_H-M   'P 1'
#
loop_
_entity.id
_entity.type
_entity.pdbx_description
1 polymer ?
#
loop_
_entity_poly.entity_id
_entity_poly.type
_entity_poly.pdbx_seq_one_letter_code
_entity_poly.pdbx_strand_id
1 'polypeptide(L)'
;MSEMKTWSPEQKKRTIDVLERVDIVAFAFSPGGVKKGCPLDRLDGRKGYITIDDALARNWRVFDEDTDELLGTYRSSAEVVAGGWKVST
;
A
#
# COMPACT_ATOMS: atom_id res chain seq x y z
N MET A 1 12.88 -20.10 16.02
CA MET A 1 12.09 -19.93 14.80
C MET A 1 11.60 -18.49 14.81
N SER A 2 12.14 -17.62 13.96
CA SER A 2 11.72 -16.23 13.91
C SER A 2 10.29 -16.20 13.39
N GLU A 3 9.33 -15.77 14.21
CA GLU A 3 7.97 -15.48 13.74
C GLU A 3 8.08 -14.59 12.50
N MET A 4 7.59 -15.08 11.36
CA MET A 4 7.43 -14.23 10.18
C MET A 4 6.43 -13.16 10.57
N LYS A 5 6.91 -11.96 10.91
CA LYS A 5 6.05 -10.81 11.17
C LYS A 5 5.10 -10.71 9.98
N THR A 6 3.82 -10.78 10.24
CA THR A 6 2.78 -10.69 9.23
C THR A 6 1.68 -9.81 9.79
N TRP A 7 0.99 -9.08 8.92
CA TRP A 7 -0.13 -8.25 9.34
C TRP A 7 -1.29 -9.09 9.86
N SER A 8 -2.07 -8.52 10.77
CA SER A 8 -3.29 -9.16 11.27
C SER A 8 -4.28 -9.40 10.13
N PRO A 9 -5.18 -10.40 10.23
CA PRO A 9 -6.21 -10.64 9.22
C PRO A 9 -7.06 -9.40 8.89
N GLU A 10 -7.37 -8.58 9.90
CA GLU A 10 -8.13 -7.34 9.75
C GLU A 10 -7.33 -6.29 8.97
N GLN A 11 -6.03 -6.13 9.26
CA GLN A 11 -5.16 -5.21 8.52
C GLN A 11 -5.03 -5.63 7.05
N LYS A 12 -4.90 -6.93 6.79
CA LYS A 12 -4.86 -7.51 5.44
C LYS A 12 -6.17 -7.24 4.69
N LYS A 13 -7.31 -7.57 5.32
CA LYS A 13 -8.64 -7.36 4.74
C LYS A 13 -8.90 -5.89 4.43
N ARG A 14 -8.62 -4.99 5.38
CA ARG A 14 -8.78 -3.54 5.19
C ARG A 14 -7.92 -3.01 4.04
N THR A 15 -6.68 -3.47 3.94
CA THR A 15 -5.78 -3.07 2.85
C THR A 15 -6.37 -3.46 1.50
N ILE A 16 -6.83 -4.71 1.36
CA ILE A 16 -7.49 -5.17 0.13
C ILE A 16 -8.74 -4.34 -0.16
N ASP A 17 -9.62 -4.14 0.83
CA ASP A 17 -10.85 -3.36 0.67
C ASP A 17 -10.57 -1.93 0.19
N VAL A 18 -9.56 -1.26 0.76
CA VAL A 18 -9.19 0.12 0.39
C VAL A 18 -8.62 0.18 -1.03
N LEU A 19 -7.72 -0.75 -1.38
CA LEU A 19 -7.07 -0.77 -2.70
C LEU A 19 -8.06 -1.14 -3.81
N GLU A 20 -8.91 -2.14 -3.60
CA GLU A 20 -9.89 -2.60 -4.60
C GLU A 20 -11.04 -1.62 -4.80
N ARG A 21 -11.48 -0.94 -3.73
CA ARG A 21 -12.54 0.07 -3.83
C ARG A 21 -12.01 1.44 -4.22
N VAL A 22 -10.70 1.61 -4.25
CA VAL A 22 -10.03 2.90 -4.44
C VAL A 22 -10.63 3.93 -3.50
N ASP A 23 -10.59 3.66 -2.19
CA ASP A 23 -11.20 4.52 -1.18
C ASP A 23 -10.62 5.94 -1.26
N ILE A 24 -11.41 6.88 -1.76
CA ILE A 24 -10.97 8.25 -2.06
C ILE A 24 -10.40 8.92 -0.81
N VAL A 25 -10.89 8.61 0.40
CA VAL A 25 -10.36 9.21 1.63
C VAL A 25 -8.95 8.71 1.89
N ALA A 26 -8.70 7.41 1.72
CA ALA A 26 -7.36 6.83 1.89
C ALA A 26 -6.37 7.31 0.82
N PHE A 27 -6.81 7.50 -0.42
CA PHE A 27 -5.98 8.02 -1.52
C PHE A 27 -5.80 9.54 -1.47
N ALA A 28 -6.72 10.28 -0.84
CA ALA A 28 -6.61 11.72 -0.63
C ALA A 28 -5.90 12.07 0.68
N PHE A 29 -5.60 11.10 1.53
CA PHE A 29 -4.88 11.31 2.77
C PHE A 29 -3.37 11.45 2.50
N SER A 30 -2.75 12.49 3.06
CA SER A 30 -1.30 12.65 2.99
C SER A 30 -0.79 13.32 4.26
N PRO A 31 -0.05 12.60 5.12
CA PRO A 31 0.44 13.16 6.37
C PRO A 31 1.48 14.29 6.20
N GLY A 32 2.06 14.47 5.00
CA GLY A 32 3.08 15.48 4.70
C GLY A 32 2.71 16.53 3.64
N GLY A 33 1.44 16.64 3.25
CA GLY A 33 0.96 17.68 2.31
C GLY A 33 1.18 17.41 0.82
N VAL A 34 2.09 16.52 0.44
CA VAL A 34 2.25 16.07 -0.97
C VAL A 34 1.40 14.82 -1.20
N LYS A 35 0.33 14.96 -1.99
CA LYS A 35 -0.53 13.83 -2.39
C LYS A 35 0.16 12.97 -3.43
N LYS A 36 0.75 11.87 -2.99
CA LYS A 36 1.36 10.85 -3.86
C LYS A 36 0.44 9.67 -4.16
N GLY A 37 -0.56 9.43 -3.30
CA GLY A 37 -1.54 8.36 -3.46
C GLY A 37 -1.94 7.77 -2.10
N CYS A 38 -2.32 6.49 -2.09
CA CYS A 38 -2.62 5.78 -0.85
C CYS A 38 -1.32 5.36 -0.15
N PRO A 39 -1.05 5.84 1.08
CA PRO A 39 0.16 5.51 1.81
C PRO A 39 0.12 4.07 2.34
N LEU A 40 1.28 3.41 2.34
CA LEU A 40 1.49 2.03 2.75
C LEU A 40 2.65 1.89 3.73
N ASP A 41 2.46 1.06 4.76
CA ASP A 41 3.50 0.60 5.67
C ASP A 41 3.93 -0.83 5.32
N ARG A 42 5.24 -1.08 5.29
CA ARG A 42 5.80 -2.42 5.16
C ARG A 42 6.24 -2.98 6.51
N LEU A 43 6.23 -4.30 6.63
CA LEU A 43 6.63 -5.04 7.84
C LEU A 43 8.05 -4.75 8.33
N ASP A 44 8.94 -4.32 7.43
CA ASP A 44 10.35 -3.96 7.70
C ASP A 44 10.51 -2.49 8.12
N GLY A 45 9.42 -1.72 8.20
CA GLY A 45 9.42 -0.30 8.52
C GLY A 45 9.55 0.62 7.30
N ARG A 46 9.70 0.08 6.09
CA ARG A 46 9.70 0.89 4.86
C ARG A 46 8.31 1.49 4.63
N LYS A 47 8.29 2.72 4.10
CA LYS A 47 7.08 3.40 3.66
C LYS A 47 7.01 3.47 2.15
N GLY A 48 5.80 3.39 1.63
CA GLY A 48 5.55 3.52 0.21
C GLY A 48 4.15 4.01 -0.07
N TYR A 49 3.80 4.08 -1.33
CA TYR A 49 2.45 4.45 -1.74
C TYR A 49 2.08 3.81 -3.08
N ILE A 50 0.78 3.73 -3.34
CA ILE A 50 0.20 3.39 -4.65
C ILE A 50 -0.55 4.62 -5.17
N THR A 51 -0.30 5.03 -6.41
CA THR A 51 -1.03 6.17 -7.01
C THR A 51 -2.50 5.82 -7.25
N ILE A 52 -3.37 6.82 -7.27
CA ILE A 52 -4.79 6.60 -7.55
C ILE A 52 -5.00 6.06 -8.98
N ASP A 53 -4.25 6.58 -9.96
CA ASP A 53 -4.28 6.10 -11.34
C ASP A 53 -3.89 4.63 -11.45
N ASP A 54 -2.85 4.21 -10.72
CA ASP A 54 -2.42 2.82 -10.64
C ASP A 54 -3.49 1.91 -10.04
N ALA A 55 -4.11 2.33 -8.95
CA ALA A 55 -5.19 1.56 -8.32
C ALA A 55 -6.42 1.45 -9.24
N LEU A 56 -6.83 2.54 -9.91
CA LEU A 56 -7.93 2.55 -10.88
C LEU A 56 -7.64 1.65 -12.09
N ALA A 57 -6.39 1.65 -12.57
CA ALA A 57 -5.94 0.79 -13.65
C ALA A 57 -5.66 -0.66 -13.19
N ARG A 58 -5.78 -0.96 -11.89
CA ARG A 58 -5.36 -2.24 -11.26
C ARG A 58 -3.90 -2.59 -11.55
N ASN A 59 -3.07 -1.57 -11.77
CA ASN A 59 -1.62 -1.68 -11.88
C ASN A 59 -1.01 -1.49 -10.49
N TRP A 60 -0.80 -2.57 -9.75
CA TRP A 60 -0.34 -2.49 -8.37
C TRP A 60 1.16 -2.19 -8.29
N ARG A 61 1.54 -0.95 -8.53
CA ARG A 61 2.92 -0.44 -8.43
C ARG A 61 3.10 0.29 -7.10
N VAL A 62 4.03 -0.18 -6.29
CA VAL A 62 4.37 0.46 -5.01
C VAL A 62 5.64 1.27 -5.20
N PHE A 63 5.57 2.54 -4.86
CA PHE A 63 6.69 3.48 -4.90
C PHE A 63 7.18 3.80 -3.49
N ASP A 64 8.43 4.19 -3.37
CA ASP A 64 9.03 4.66 -2.14
C ASP A 64 8.48 6.05 -1.77
N GLU A 65 8.10 6.26 -0.51
CA GLU A 65 7.51 7.54 -0.06
C GLU A 65 8.46 8.73 -0.25
N ASP A 66 9.76 8.53 0.03
CA ASP A 66 10.75 9.61 0.05
C ASP A 66 11.41 9.82 -1.32
N THR A 67 11.70 8.73 -2.05
CA THR A 67 12.49 8.78 -3.29
C THR A 67 11.68 8.68 -4.58
N ASP A 68 10.38 8.35 -4.52
CA ASP A 68 9.52 8.05 -5.68
C ASP A 68 10.03 6.88 -6.56
N GLU A 69 10.98 6.08 -6.06
CA GLU A 69 11.49 4.92 -6.76
C GLU A 69 10.47 3.76 -6.74
N LEU A 70 10.35 3.04 -7.87
CA LEU A 70 9.50 1.85 -7.93
C LEU A 70 10.10 0.71 -7.10
N LEU A 71 9.37 0.28 -6.07
CA LEU A 71 9.78 -0.80 -5.16
C LEU A 71 9.34 -2.17 -5.60
N GLY A 72 8.22 -2.24 -6.31
CA GLY A 72 7.67 -3.50 -6.77
C GLY A 72 6.41 -3.32 -7.58
N THR A 73 6.14 -4.31 -8.41
CA THR A 73 4.88 -4.45 -9.16
C THR A 73 4.24 -5.77 -8.78
N TYR A 74 2.96 -5.73 -8.48
CA TYR A 74 2.18 -6.88 -8.01
C TYR A 74 1.02 -7.13 -8.98
N ARG A 75 0.54 -8.37 -9.05
CA ARG A 75 -0.56 -8.75 -9.96
C ARG A 75 -1.94 -8.52 -9.35
N SER A 76 -2.01 -8.37 -8.03
CA SER A 76 -3.25 -8.15 -7.28
C SER A 76 -3.01 -7.40 -5.98
N SER A 77 -4.06 -6.78 -5.42
CA SER A 77 -4.06 -6.23 -4.06
C SER A 77 -3.70 -7.29 -3.00
N ALA A 78 -4.07 -8.55 -3.22
CA ALA A 78 -3.67 -9.67 -2.37
C ALA A 78 -2.15 -9.92 -2.40
N GLU A 79 -1.53 -9.80 -3.58
CA GLU A 79 -0.07 -9.90 -3.72
C GLU A 79 0.66 -8.70 -3.09
N VAL A 80 0.08 -7.49 -3.11
CA VAL A 80 0.61 -6.32 -2.38
C VAL A 80 0.68 -6.64 -0.87
N VAL A 81 -0.39 -7.20 -0.32
CA VAL A 81 -0.44 -7.64 1.09
C VAL A 81 0.55 -8.77 1.37
N ALA A 82 0.65 -9.76 0.48
CA ALA A 82 1.62 -10.85 0.60
C ALA A 82 3.07 -10.35 0.52
N GLY A 83 3.32 -9.27 -0.23
CA GLY A 83 4.60 -8.54 -0.29
C GLY A 83 4.95 -7.78 0.99
N GLY A 84 4.06 -7.80 1.98
CA GLY A 84 4.27 -7.24 3.31
C GLY A 84 3.75 -5.82 3.48
N TRP A 85 2.92 -5.31 2.57
CA TRP A 85 2.37 -3.96 2.64
C TRP A 85 0.98 -3.95 3.28
N LYS A 86 0.69 -2.89 4.05
CA LYS A 86 -0.66 -2.53 4.50
C LYS A 86 -0.91 -1.06 4.24
N VAL A 87 -2.18 -0.65 4.14
CA VAL A 87 -2.52 0.79 4.17
C VAL A 87 -2.10 1.41 5.49
N SER A 88 -1.46 2.58 5.41
CA SER A 88 -1.15 3.43 6.56
C SER A 88 -2.43 4.15 6.98
N THR A 89 -2.78 4.04 8.27
CA THR A 89 -4.02 4.55 8.86
C THR A 89 -3.71 5.54 9.94
#